data_AF-A0A4S8KES7-F1
#
_entry.id   AF-A0A4S8KES7-F1
#
_cell.length_a   1.000
_cell.length_b   1.000
_cell.length_c   1.000
_cell.angle_alpha   90.00
_cell.angle_beta   90.00
_cell.angle_gamma   90.00
#
_symmetry.space_group_name_H-M   'P 1'
#
loop_
_entity.id
_entity.type
_entity.pdbx_description
1 polymer ?
#
loop_
_entity_poly.entity_id
_entity_poly.type
_entity_poly.pdbx_seq_one_letter_code
_entity_poly.pdbx_strand_id
1 'polypeptide(L)'
;MAHRDINTLGIVCQLNGVDGLEVDNGDGQWIPAKPSSPTSYFVIAGDSFRAWSNGRVTAPLHRVNVGGEDTRYSVILFSVPKDEAVIQAPTELVDERRPSLFRPFAFGGFLRFCVTEEGMKAKCKLSAYCGRAAAAEAAEAGSLHAGDGNGVLVRSSSSLES
;
A
#
# COMPACT_ATOMS: atom_id res chain seq x y z
N MET A 1 -14.46 -3.98 -5.10
CA MET A 1 -13.52 -5.11 -4.95
C MET A 1 -12.37 -4.65 -4.06
N ALA A 2 -11.91 -5.50 -3.14
CA ALA A 2 -10.74 -5.19 -2.30
C ALA A 2 -9.44 -5.42 -3.09
N HIS A 3 -8.47 -4.52 -2.96
CA HIS A 3 -7.18 -4.63 -3.65
C HIS A 3 -6.06 -3.90 -2.92
N ARG A 4 -4.82 -4.16 -3.37
CA ARG A 4 -3.65 -3.34 -3.07
C ARG A 4 -3.26 -2.60 -4.33
N ASP A 5 -2.83 -1.37 -4.16
CA ASP A 5 -2.21 -0.61 -5.24
C ASP A 5 -0.87 -1.26 -5.63
N ILE A 6 -0.58 -1.33 -6.93
CA ILE A 6 0.68 -1.90 -7.43
C ILE A 6 1.78 -0.84 -7.55
N ASN A 7 1.40 0.43 -7.56
CA ASN A 7 2.25 1.59 -7.75
C ASN A 7 3.10 1.90 -6.49
N THR A 8 3.76 3.05 -6.45
CA THR A 8 4.52 3.49 -5.27
C THR A 8 3.57 4.10 -4.23
N LEU A 9 2.80 5.13 -4.64
CA LEU A 9 1.85 5.84 -3.79
C LEU A 9 0.58 6.21 -4.59
N GLY A 10 -0.58 6.11 -3.95
CA GLY A 10 -1.83 6.73 -4.37
C GLY A 10 -2.21 7.88 -3.44
N ILE A 11 -2.61 9.02 -3.99
CA ILE A 11 -3.13 10.17 -3.24
C ILE A 11 -4.60 10.36 -3.62
N VAL A 12 -5.49 10.19 -2.66
CA VAL A 12 -6.94 10.27 -2.84
C VAL A 12 -7.46 11.58 -2.28
N CYS A 13 -8.13 12.35 -3.14
CA CYS A 13 -8.91 13.53 -2.78
C CYS A 13 -10.40 13.17 -2.84
N GLN A 14 -11.11 13.38 -1.73
CA GLN A 14 -12.57 13.21 -1.66
C GLN A 14 -13.22 14.56 -1.91
N LEU A 15 -14.06 14.67 -2.95
CA LEU A 15 -14.51 15.96 -3.46
C LEU A 15 -15.81 16.46 -2.83
N ASN A 16 -16.67 15.55 -2.37
CA ASN A 16 -18.04 15.91 -1.97
C ASN A 16 -18.43 15.39 -0.58
N GLY A 17 -17.45 15.01 0.26
CA GLY A 17 -17.70 14.60 1.64
C GLY A 17 -18.42 13.27 1.84
N VAL A 18 -18.74 12.54 0.77
CA VAL A 18 -19.37 11.21 0.86
C VAL A 18 -18.31 10.16 1.14
N ASP A 19 -18.38 9.54 2.31
CA ASP A 19 -17.48 8.47 2.76
C ASP A 19 -17.61 7.20 1.89
N GLY A 20 -16.64 6.30 2.02
CA GLY A 20 -16.69 5.00 1.36
C GLY A 20 -15.35 4.28 1.27
N LEU A 21 -14.23 4.99 1.46
CA LEU A 21 -12.92 4.34 1.53
C LEU A 21 -12.81 3.53 2.83
N GLU A 22 -12.45 2.26 2.71
CA GLU A 22 -12.21 1.36 3.84
C GLU A 22 -10.86 0.67 3.67
N VAL A 23 -10.16 0.46 4.78
CA VAL A 23 -8.84 -0.18 4.85
C VAL A 23 -8.91 -1.39 5.77
N ASP A 24 -8.35 -2.52 5.34
CA ASP A 24 -8.21 -3.71 6.17
C ASP A 24 -7.08 -3.51 7.20
N ASN A 25 -7.35 -3.81 8.46
CA ASN A 25 -6.40 -3.64 9.56
C ASN A 25 -5.37 -4.78 9.70
N GLY A 26 -5.46 -5.83 8.88
CA GLY A 26 -4.63 -7.03 8.96
C GLY A 26 -5.34 -8.23 9.59
N ASP A 27 -6.39 -8.00 10.38
CA ASP A 27 -7.18 -9.03 11.08
C ASP A 27 -8.51 -9.35 10.36
N GLY A 28 -8.65 -8.89 9.11
CA GLY A 28 -9.88 -9.03 8.35
C GLY A 28 -10.98 -8.04 8.74
N GLN A 29 -10.68 -7.06 9.60
CA GLN A 29 -11.60 -5.98 9.94
C GLN A 29 -11.38 -4.78 9.01
N TRP A 30 -12.49 -4.23 8.51
CA TRP A 30 -12.49 -3.07 7.63
C TRP A 30 -12.71 -1.79 8.44
N ILE A 31 -11.74 -0.89 8.41
CA ILE A 31 -11.78 0.40 9.09
C ILE A 31 -12.14 1.49 8.08
N PRO A 32 -13.22 2.26 8.32
CA PRO A 32 -13.55 3.42 7.50
C PRO A 32 -12.46 4.50 7.58
N ALA A 33 -11.97 4.94 6.43
CA ALA A 33 -11.04 6.06 6.33
C ALA A 33 -11.85 7.36 6.26
N LYS A 34 -11.86 8.13 7.36
CA LYS A 34 -12.56 9.41 7.45
C LYS A 34 -11.58 10.57 7.32
N PRO A 35 -11.88 11.60 6.50
CA PRO A 35 -11.02 12.76 6.39
C PRO A 35 -11.04 13.55 7.71
N SER A 36 -9.87 13.99 8.19
CA SER A 36 -9.78 14.83 9.39
C SER A 36 -10.27 16.27 9.16
N SER A 37 -10.30 16.73 7.91
CA SER A 37 -10.76 18.05 7.50
C SER A 37 -11.21 18.03 6.02
N PRO A 38 -11.95 19.06 5.55
CA PRO A 38 -12.33 19.18 4.14
C PRO A 38 -11.15 19.27 3.16
N THR A 39 -9.95 19.59 3.64
CA THR A 39 -8.73 19.73 2.84
C THR A 39 -7.77 18.54 3.00
N SER A 40 -8.21 17.48 3.69
CA SER A 40 -7.40 16.29 3.94
C SER A 40 -7.34 15.38 2.70
N TYR A 41 -6.20 14.72 2.53
CA TYR A 41 -5.97 13.70 1.50
C TYR A 41 -5.64 12.37 2.17
N PHE A 42 -6.02 11.26 1.53
CA PHE A 42 -5.51 9.95 1.92
C PHE A 42 -4.30 9.60 1.07
N VAL A 43 -3.22 9.15 1.70
CA VAL A 43 -2.03 8.65 1.02
C VAL A 43 -1.92 7.16 1.29
N ILE A 44 -1.92 6.36 0.23
CA ILE A 44 -1.93 4.90 0.27
C ILE A 44 -0.62 4.40 -0.35
N ALA A 45 0.12 3.56 0.37
CA ALA A 45 1.30 2.90 -0.17
C ALA A 45 0.92 1.71 -1.05
N GLY A 46 1.58 1.57 -2.19
CA GLY A 46 1.42 0.41 -3.06
C GLY A 46 2.51 -0.65 -2.85
N ASP A 47 2.32 -1.80 -3.50
CA ASP A 47 3.20 -2.96 -3.41
C ASP A 47 4.65 -2.63 -3.84
N SER A 48 4.85 -1.70 -4.78
CA SER A 48 6.20 -1.27 -5.17
C SER A 48 6.92 -0.55 -4.01
N PHE A 49 6.22 0.28 -3.24
CA PHE A 49 6.82 0.95 -2.08
C PHE A 49 7.02 -0.01 -0.90
N ARG A 50 6.11 -0.97 -0.71
CA ARG A 50 6.31 -2.07 0.23
C ARG A 50 7.57 -2.87 -0.10
N ALA A 51 7.78 -3.23 -1.36
CA ALA A 51 8.97 -3.97 -1.78
C ALA A 51 10.25 -3.14 -1.58
N TRP A 52 10.25 -1.89 -2.04
CA TRP A 52 11.39 -0.97 -1.89
C TRP A 52 11.73 -0.67 -0.42
N SER A 53 10.73 -0.54 0.45
CA SER A 53 10.98 -0.30 1.88
C SER A 53 11.35 -1.57 2.66
N ASN A 54 11.64 -2.68 1.96
CA ASN A 54 11.83 -4.00 2.54
C ASN A 54 10.66 -4.42 3.47
N GLY A 55 9.44 -3.99 3.19
CA GLY A 55 8.26 -4.26 4.03
C GLY A 55 8.21 -3.47 5.34
N ARG A 56 8.94 -2.34 5.45
CA ARG A 56 8.75 -1.38 6.57
C ARG A 56 7.47 -0.56 6.40
N VAL A 57 7.11 -0.26 5.16
CA VAL A 57 5.83 0.37 4.82
C VAL A 57 4.89 -0.71 4.32
N THR A 58 3.72 -0.81 4.93
CA THR A 58 2.69 -1.76 4.53
C THR A 58 1.90 -1.20 3.36
N ALA A 59 1.67 -2.01 2.32
CA ALA A 59 0.67 -1.73 1.31
C ALA A 59 -0.69 -2.27 1.79
N PRO A 60 -1.63 -1.41 2.20
CA PRO A 60 -2.86 -1.87 2.82
C PRO A 60 -3.83 -2.43 1.76
N LEU A 61 -4.54 -3.49 2.13
CA LEU A 61 -5.71 -3.90 1.36
C LEU A 61 -6.79 -2.87 1.61
N HIS A 62 -7.35 -2.31 0.56
CA HIS A 62 -8.37 -1.28 0.66
C HIS A 62 -9.50 -1.52 -0.35
N ARG A 63 -10.65 -0.94 -0.07
CA ARG A 63 -11.83 -1.02 -0.93
C ARG A 63 -12.64 0.27 -0.86
N VAL A 64 -13.50 0.48 -1.85
CA VAL A 64 -14.57 1.46 -1.79
C VAL A 64 -15.88 0.72 -1.55
N ASN A 65 -16.55 1.04 -0.45
CA ASN A 65 -17.90 0.58 -0.14
C ASN A 65 -18.90 1.51 -0.85
N VAL A 66 -19.76 0.94 -1.69
CA VAL A 66 -20.69 1.66 -2.58
C VAL A 66 -22.15 1.50 -2.17
N GLY A 67 -22.42 1.11 -0.92
CA GLY A 67 -23.77 0.82 -0.43
C GLY A 67 -24.59 2.00 0.09
N GLY A 68 -24.12 3.24 -0.08
CA GLY A 68 -24.82 4.44 0.38
C GLY A 68 -25.86 4.97 -0.61
N GLU A 69 -26.73 5.87 -0.14
CA GLU A 69 -27.74 6.53 -0.99
C GLU A 69 -27.13 7.67 -1.84
N ASP A 70 -26.01 8.24 -1.39
CA ASP A 70 -25.35 9.36 -2.04
C ASP A 70 -24.27 8.92 -3.04
N THR A 71 -24.12 9.70 -4.12
CA THR A 71 -23.04 9.50 -5.10
C THR A 71 -21.72 10.04 -4.54
N ARG A 72 -20.68 9.20 -4.54
CA ARG A 72 -19.32 9.59 -4.10
C ARG A 72 -18.45 10.07 -5.27
N TYR A 73 -17.82 11.24 -5.11
CA TYR A 73 -16.82 11.75 -6.06
C TYR A 73 -15.43 11.78 -5.42
N SER A 74 -14.45 11.22 -6.11
CA SER A 74 -13.04 11.28 -5.70
C SER A 74 -12.11 11.32 -6.89
N VAL A 75 -10.96 11.95 -6.71
CA VAL A 75 -9.83 11.91 -7.65
C VAL A 75 -8.69 11.16 -6.98
N ILE A 76 -7.99 10.32 -7.75
CA ILE A 76 -6.79 9.62 -7.31
C ILE A 76 -5.62 9.98 -8.22
N LEU A 77 -4.50 10.36 -7.63
CA LEU A 77 -3.23 10.57 -8.30
C LEU A 77 -2.28 9.45 -7.91
N PHE A 78 -1.68 8.78 -8.91
CA PHE A 78 -0.73 7.70 -8.68
C PHE A 78 0.70 8.13 -9.02
N SER A 79 1.63 7.84 -8.11
CA SER A 79 3.06 7.79 -8.39
C SER A 79 3.43 6.38 -8.83
N VAL A 80 3.70 6.22 -10.12
CA VAL A 80 3.97 4.92 -10.76
C VAL A 80 5.44 4.85 -11.17
N PRO A 81 6.19 3.78 -10.81
CA PRO A 81 7.53 3.58 -11.34
C PRO A 81 7.52 3.46 -12.87
N LYS A 82 8.65 3.77 -13.51
CA LYS A 82 8.84 3.46 -14.93
C LYS A 82 8.92 1.94 -15.13
N ASP A 83 8.56 1.46 -16.31
CA ASP A 83 8.57 0.02 -16.63
C ASP A 83 9.93 -0.66 -16.38
N GLU A 84 11.02 0.04 -16.72
CA GLU A 84 12.40 -0.42 -16.55
C GLU A 84 12.95 -0.22 -15.13
N ALA A 85 12.22 0.47 -14.25
CA ALA A 85 12.68 0.73 -12.90
C ALA A 85 12.80 -0.59 -12.11
N VAL A 86 13.99 -0.84 -11.57
CA VAL A 86 14.23 -1.98 -10.68
C VAL A 86 13.79 -1.61 -9.27
N ILE A 87 12.78 -2.33 -8.76
CA ILE A 87 12.31 -2.23 -7.39
C ILE A 87 13.15 -3.18 -6.54
N GLN A 88 13.94 -2.59 -5.64
CA GLN A 88 14.82 -3.30 -4.73
C GLN A 88 14.94 -2.51 -3.42
N ALA A 89 15.08 -3.24 -2.31
CA ALA A 89 15.36 -2.63 -1.03
C ALA A 89 16.74 -1.95 -1.02
N PRO A 90 16.85 -0.67 -0.60
CA PRO A 90 18.13 -0.03 -0.32
C PRO A 90 18.94 -0.86 0.68
N THR A 91 20.26 -0.86 0.53
CA THR A 91 21.15 -1.66 1.39
C THR A 91 21.09 -1.23 2.85
N GLU A 92 20.73 0.02 3.12
CA GLU A 92 20.52 0.57 4.47
C GLU A 92 19.29 -0.03 5.16
N LEU A 93 18.38 -0.66 4.41
CA LEU A 93 17.18 -1.32 4.93
C LEU A 93 17.33 -2.85 4.99
N VAL A 94 18.51 -3.38 4.68
CA VAL A 94 18.81 -4.81 4.64
C VAL A 94 20.04 -5.09 5.51
N ASP A 95 19.87 -5.97 6.50
CA ASP A 95 20.94 -6.40 7.40
C ASP A 95 20.71 -7.86 7.85
N GLU A 96 21.60 -8.40 8.69
CA GLU A 96 21.51 -9.78 9.18
C GLU A 96 20.23 -10.07 9.98
N ARG A 97 19.70 -9.07 10.69
CA ARG A 97 18.45 -9.19 11.46
C ARG A 97 17.23 -9.02 10.58
N ARG A 98 17.38 -8.30 9.47
CA ARG A 98 16.32 -8.01 8.51
C ARG A 98 16.81 -8.22 7.08
N PRO A 99 16.94 -9.48 6.64
CA PRO A 99 17.35 -9.77 5.28
C PRO A 99 16.31 -9.27 4.28
N SER A 100 16.69 -9.21 3.00
CA SER A 100 15.76 -8.80 1.95
C SER A 100 14.54 -9.71 1.94
N LEU A 101 13.33 -9.16 2.07
CA LEU A 101 12.08 -9.91 2.04
C LEU A 101 11.66 -10.27 0.61
N PHE A 102 12.03 -9.42 -0.34
CA PHE A 102 11.62 -9.52 -1.74
C PHE A 102 12.85 -9.65 -2.64
N ARG A 103 12.77 -10.49 -3.68
CA ARG A 103 13.78 -10.51 -4.75
C ARG A 103 13.64 -9.23 -5.59
N PRO A 104 14.74 -8.60 -6.05
CA PRO A 104 14.68 -7.45 -6.95
C PRO A 104 13.90 -7.76 -8.24
N PHE A 105 13.14 -6.79 -8.75
CA PHE A 105 12.38 -6.98 -9.99
C PHE A 105 12.18 -5.68 -10.78
N ALA A 106 12.05 -5.77 -12.10
CA ALA A 106 11.60 -4.64 -12.92
C ALA A 106 10.09 -4.42 -12.79
N PHE A 107 9.67 -3.17 -12.57
CA PHE A 107 8.26 -2.82 -12.35
C PHE A 107 7.35 -3.25 -13.51
N GLY A 108 7.76 -3.04 -14.75
CA GLY A 108 6.97 -3.42 -15.93
C GLY A 108 6.68 -4.93 -15.98
N GLY A 109 7.62 -5.76 -15.51
CA GLY A 109 7.40 -7.20 -15.39
C GLY A 109 6.33 -7.54 -14.35
N PHE A 110 6.36 -6.87 -13.19
CA PHE A 110 5.36 -7.02 -12.14
C PHE A 110 3.98 -6.54 -12.60
N LEU A 111 3.91 -5.40 -13.29
CA LEU A 111 2.68 -4.86 -13.88
C LEU A 111 2.04 -5.85 -14.87
N ARG A 112 2.85 -6.43 -15.77
CA ARG A 112 2.38 -7.44 -16.72
C ARG A 112 1.90 -8.71 -16.02
N PHE A 113 2.61 -9.16 -14.98
CA PHE A 113 2.16 -10.28 -14.16
C PHE A 113 0.78 -10.01 -13.53
N CYS A 114 0.54 -8.80 -13.02
CA CYS A 114 -0.68 -8.45 -12.30
C CYS A 114 -1.98 -8.58 -13.10
N VAL A 115 -1.89 -8.62 -14.43
CA VAL A 115 -3.03 -8.80 -15.36
C VAL A 115 -3.12 -10.20 -15.97
N THR A 116 -2.20 -11.11 -15.62
CA THR A 116 -2.32 -12.54 -15.96
C THR A 116 -3.40 -13.20 -15.10
N GLU A 117 -3.89 -14.36 -15.52
CA GLU A 117 -4.83 -15.16 -14.73
C GLU A 117 -4.24 -15.54 -13.35
N GLU A 118 -2.98 -15.93 -13.32
CA GLU A 118 -2.24 -16.22 -12.09
C GLU A 118 -2.19 -14.99 -11.17
N GLY A 119 -1.79 -13.84 -11.71
CA GLY A 119 -1.72 -12.59 -10.95
C GLY A 119 -3.08 -12.10 -10.45
N MET A 120 -4.16 -12.31 -11.21
CA MET A 120 -5.52 -11.96 -10.79
C MET A 120 -6.06 -12.88 -9.69
N LYS A 121 -5.68 -14.16 -9.69
CA LYS A 121 -6.06 -15.14 -8.67
C LYS A 121 -5.17 -15.08 -7.41
N ALA A 122 -4.00 -14.46 -7.51
CA ALA A 122 -3.06 -14.36 -6.39
C ALA A 122 -3.64 -13.55 -5.23
N LYS A 123 -3.65 -14.14 -4.03
CA LYS A 123 -4.04 -13.45 -2.78
C LYS A 123 -3.15 -12.24 -2.49
N CYS A 124 -1.86 -12.33 -2.83
CA CYS A 124 -0.91 -11.22 -2.78
C CYS A 124 -0.04 -11.27 -4.03
N LYS A 125 -0.26 -10.34 -4.96
CA LYS A 125 0.44 -10.29 -6.26
C LYS A 125 1.94 -10.14 -6.09
N LEU A 126 2.38 -9.25 -5.18
CA LEU A 126 3.80 -9.04 -4.91
C LEU A 126 4.50 -10.33 -4.44
N SER A 127 3.91 -11.04 -3.47
CA SER A 127 4.50 -12.29 -2.97
C SER A 127 4.50 -13.40 -4.04
N ALA A 128 3.46 -13.49 -4.86
CA ALA A 128 3.38 -14.47 -5.95
C ALA A 128 4.44 -14.20 -7.03
N TYR A 129 4.65 -12.93 -7.40
CA TYR A 129 5.60 -12.56 -8.44
C TYR A 129 7.07 -12.65 -7.98
N CYS A 130 7.38 -12.07 -6.82
CA CYS A 130 8.76 -11.96 -6.37
C CYS A 130 9.23 -13.23 -5.66
N GLY A 131 8.33 -14.04 -5.09
CA GLY A 131 8.66 -15.01 -4.04
C GLY A 131 9.21 -14.33 -2.78
N ARG A 132 9.15 -15.01 -1.63
CA ARG A 132 9.95 -14.57 -0.46
C ARG A 132 11.42 -14.86 -0.77
N ALA A 133 12.32 -13.93 -0.44
CA ALA A 133 13.75 -14.27 -0.47
C ALA A 133 14.03 -15.32 0.62
N ALA A 134 14.96 -16.24 0.38
CA ALA A 134 15.21 -17.43 1.22
C ALA A 134 15.46 -17.12 2.71
N ALA A 135 15.89 -15.90 3.04
CA ALA A 135 16.19 -15.48 4.40
C ALA A 135 14.97 -14.91 5.18
N ALA A 136 13.80 -14.76 4.54
CA ALA A 136 12.58 -14.22 5.17
C ALA A 136 11.74 -15.25 5.95
N GLU A 137 12.07 -16.56 5.90
CA GLU A 137 11.32 -17.59 6.65
C GLU A 137 11.55 -17.52 8.17
N ALA A 138 12.60 -16.82 8.65
CA ALA A 138 12.95 -16.81 10.07
C ALA A 138 12.32 -15.67 10.91
N ALA A 139 11.74 -14.64 10.29
CA ALA A 139 11.46 -13.37 10.99
C ALA A 139 9.99 -13.15 11.45
N GLU A 140 9.05 -14.02 11.07
CA GLU A 140 7.60 -13.76 11.26
C GLU A 140 6.99 -14.50 12.46
N ALA A 141 7.79 -14.95 13.43
CA ALA A 141 7.28 -15.55 14.67
C ALA A 141 7.16 -14.56 15.84
N GLY A 142 7.55 -13.29 15.69
CA GLY A 142 7.89 -12.46 16.87
C GLY A 142 7.56 -10.97 16.86
N SER A 143 6.64 -10.44 16.04
CA SER A 143 6.33 -9.00 16.13
C SER A 143 4.97 -8.64 15.52
N LEU A 144 3.92 -8.91 16.28
CA LEU A 144 2.69 -8.13 16.26
C LEU A 144 2.51 -7.55 17.67
N HIS A 145 3.27 -6.50 17.98
CA HIS A 145 2.85 -5.60 19.03
C HIS A 145 1.83 -4.65 18.43
N ALA A 146 0.64 -4.63 19.02
CA ALA A 146 -0.35 -3.59 18.82
C ALA A 146 0.30 -2.24 19.18
N GLY A 147 0.84 -1.58 18.16
CA GLY A 147 1.25 -0.19 18.24
C GLY A 147 -0.01 0.66 18.05
N ASP A 148 -0.33 1.43 19.08
CA ASP A 148 -1.43 2.37 19.17
C ASP A 148 -1.68 3.10 17.84
N GLY A 149 -2.69 2.68 17.09
CA GLY A 149 -3.48 3.48 16.14
C GLY A 149 -2.79 4.44 15.15
N ASN A 150 -1.50 4.27 14.79
CA ASN A 150 -0.77 5.30 14.03
C ASN A 150 -0.04 4.76 12.78
N GLY A 151 -0.75 3.96 11.97
CA GLY A 151 -0.28 3.45 10.67
C GLY A 151 -0.72 4.28 9.44
N VAL A 152 -1.45 5.38 9.64
CA VAL A 152 -1.78 6.35 8.58
C VAL A 152 -1.14 7.67 8.97
N LEU A 153 -0.08 8.07 8.27
CA LEU A 153 0.44 9.43 8.41
C LEU A 153 -0.49 10.39 7.66
N VAL A 154 -1.59 10.81 8.30
CA VAL A 154 -2.38 11.97 7.88
C VAL A 154 -1.59 13.21 8.32
N ARG A 155 -0.75 13.75 7.45
CA ARG A 155 -0.13 15.07 7.68
C ARG A 155 -1.04 16.16 7.14
N SER A 156 -1.65 16.92 8.02
CA SER A 156 -2.20 18.23 7.68
C SER A 156 -1.05 19.20 7.43
N SER A 157 -0.91 19.72 6.22
CA SER A 157 -0.14 20.95 6.02
C SER A 157 -0.96 22.11 6.56
N SER A 158 -0.67 22.59 7.77
CA SER A 158 -1.07 23.93 8.17
C SER A 158 -0.29 24.91 7.31
N SER A 159 -1.01 25.81 6.63
CA SER A 159 -0.47 26.89 5.81
C SER A 159 0.65 27.63 6.54
N LEU A 160 1.79 27.79 5.85
CA LEU A 160 2.77 28.83 6.19
C LEU A 160 2.15 30.16 5.77
N GLU A 161 1.76 30.97 6.74
CA GLU A 161 1.57 32.41 6.52
C GLU A 161 2.94 33.08 6.58
N SER A 162 3.34 33.71 5.48
CA SER A 162 4.12 34.95 5.44
C SER A 162 3.86 35.67 4.12
#